data_AF-A0A2E9E0D4-F1
#
_entry.id   AF-A0A2E9E0D4-F1
#
_cell.length_a   1.000
_cell.length_b   1.000
_cell.length_c   1.000
_cell.angle_alpha   90.00
_cell.angle_beta   90.00
_cell.angle_gamma   90.00
#
_symmetry.space_group_name_H-M   'P 1'
#
loop_
_entity.id
_entity.type
_entity.pdbx_description
1 polymer ?
#
loop_
_entity_poly.entity_id
_entity_poly.type
_entity_poly.pdbx_seq_one_letter_code
_entity_poly.pdbx_strand_id
1 'polypeptide(L)'
;LSCGFKKAKQFLSKLDEKRTDEIFSKSKLVTASIIEVGLDSKPLRGRQAIVDANNKTAIIDYISIQPRLSASGSHLSAISVGGLEGEEEITRFSSKEERMEDLEKFLDAQASGWRKHIVTQLRQEKITIHESPDNRIDGFSFSDLGIILAGSWVENDYILSDAAVHSGRIAGKNIAKAIHHR
;
A
#
# COMPACT_ATOMS: atom_id res chain seq x y z
N LEU A 1 -3.92 -0.71 -18.90
CA LEU A 1 -3.76 -1.76 -17.87
C LEU A 1 -3.92 -1.13 -16.49
N SER A 2 -4.87 -1.62 -15.69
CA SER A 2 -5.12 -1.19 -14.30
C SER A 2 -4.91 -2.31 -13.27
N CYS A 3 -4.29 -3.42 -13.68
CA CYS A 3 -4.12 -4.64 -12.89
C CYS A 3 -2.97 -4.62 -11.88
N GLY A 4 -2.42 -3.45 -11.57
CA GLY A 4 -1.27 -3.27 -10.69
C GLY A 4 0.10 -3.50 -11.36
N PHE A 5 1.15 -2.99 -10.72
CA PHE A 5 2.51 -2.92 -11.25
C PHE A 5 3.06 -4.27 -11.74
N LYS A 6 3.07 -5.30 -10.88
CA LYS A 6 3.63 -6.62 -11.22
C LYS A 6 2.93 -7.28 -12.39
N LYS A 7 1.59 -7.19 -12.43
CA LYS A 7 0.80 -7.83 -13.49
C LYS A 7 0.92 -7.07 -14.80
N ALA A 8 0.96 -5.74 -14.75
CA ALA A 8 1.25 -4.93 -15.92
C ALA A 8 2.63 -5.25 -16.50
N LYS A 9 3.68 -5.32 -15.67
CA LYS A 9 5.03 -5.72 -16.08
C LYS A 9 5.00 -7.08 -16.80
N GLN A 10 4.34 -8.08 -16.20
CA GLN A 10 4.25 -9.42 -16.78
C GLN A 10 3.56 -9.46 -18.15
N PHE A 11 2.55 -8.61 -18.38
CA PHE A 11 1.86 -8.58 -19.66
C PHE A 11 2.66 -7.84 -20.72
N LEU A 12 3.28 -6.71 -20.35
CA LEU A 12 4.04 -5.87 -21.27
C LEU A 12 5.36 -6.53 -21.67
N SER A 13 5.98 -7.31 -20.78
CA SER A 13 7.22 -8.03 -21.10
C SER A 13 7.04 -9.05 -22.22
N LYS A 14 5.81 -9.55 -22.44
CA LYS A 14 5.49 -10.45 -23.56
C LYS A 14 5.36 -9.74 -24.90
N LEU A 15 5.16 -8.43 -24.89
CA LEU A 15 5.02 -7.59 -26.08
C LEU A 15 6.35 -6.92 -26.43
N ASP A 16 7.03 -6.38 -25.43
CA ASP A 16 8.32 -5.70 -25.57
C ASP A 16 9.09 -5.80 -24.24
N GLU A 17 9.93 -6.82 -24.12
CA GLU A 17 10.71 -7.13 -22.92
C GLU A 17 11.69 -6.01 -22.58
N LYS A 18 12.45 -5.54 -23.57
CA LYS A 18 13.50 -4.53 -23.37
C LYS A 18 12.93 -3.22 -22.85
N ARG A 19 11.87 -2.71 -23.50
CA ARG A 19 11.20 -1.47 -23.08
C ARG A 19 10.55 -1.62 -21.71
N THR A 20 9.95 -2.79 -21.45
CA THR A 20 9.35 -3.08 -20.15
C THR A 20 10.37 -3.05 -19.03
N ASP A 21 11.55 -3.65 -19.22
CA ASP A 21 12.58 -3.60 -18.19
C ASP A 21 13.15 -2.20 -18.00
N GLU A 22 13.35 -1.44 -19.07
CA GLU A 22 13.81 -0.05 -18.97
C GLU A 22 12.84 0.82 -18.13
N ILE A 23 11.54 0.75 -18.41
CA ILE A 23 10.53 1.56 -17.71
C ILE A 23 10.34 1.09 -16.27
N PHE A 24 10.21 -0.23 -16.05
CA PHE A 24 9.84 -0.77 -14.73
C PHE A 24 11.05 -0.91 -13.79
N SER A 25 12.28 -0.84 -14.27
CA SER A 25 13.50 -0.88 -13.43
C SER A 25 13.63 0.30 -12.48
N LYS A 26 13.01 1.43 -12.80
CA LYS A 26 13.07 2.66 -12.00
C LYS A 26 12.29 2.54 -10.68
N SER A 27 11.35 1.60 -10.57
CA SER A 27 10.44 1.52 -9.43
C SER A 27 11.06 0.77 -8.24
N LYS A 28 11.08 1.43 -7.08
CA LYS A 28 11.42 0.78 -5.81
C LYS A 28 10.18 0.17 -5.16
N LEU A 29 10.33 -1.05 -4.68
CA LEU A 29 9.30 -1.78 -3.96
C LEU A 29 9.44 -1.49 -2.47
N VAL A 30 8.36 -1.03 -1.85
CA VAL A 30 8.27 -0.94 -0.39
C VAL A 30 7.28 -2.00 0.07
N THR A 31 7.53 -2.61 1.23
CA THR A 31 6.56 -3.54 1.83
C THR A 31 6.11 -3.08 3.19
N ALA A 32 5.05 -3.72 3.71
CA ALA A 32 4.59 -3.47 5.08
C ALA A 32 4.18 -4.77 5.77
N SER A 33 4.26 -4.75 7.10
CA SER A 33 3.66 -5.72 8.00
C SER A 33 2.35 -5.17 8.52
N ILE A 34 1.30 -5.99 8.60
CA ILE A 34 -0.03 -5.60 9.04
C ILE A 34 -0.59 -6.59 10.08
N ILE A 35 -1.24 -6.04 11.11
CA ILE A 35 -2.09 -6.75 12.05
C ILE A 35 -3.48 -6.11 12.01
N GLU A 36 -4.50 -6.88 11.65
CA GLU A 36 -5.90 -6.49 11.75
C GLU A 36 -6.56 -7.29 12.87
N VAL A 37 -7.16 -6.60 13.85
CA VAL A 37 -7.79 -7.25 15.00
C VAL A 37 -9.14 -6.64 15.31
N GLY A 38 -10.16 -7.50 15.36
CA GLY A 38 -11.46 -7.18 15.96
C GLY A 38 -11.40 -7.48 17.46
N LEU A 39 -11.74 -6.49 18.28
CA LEU A 39 -11.67 -6.57 19.73
C LEU A 39 -13.06 -6.37 20.34
N ASP A 40 -13.36 -7.08 21.42
CA ASP A 40 -14.57 -6.83 22.24
C ASP A 40 -14.39 -5.66 23.23
N SER A 41 -13.19 -5.10 23.31
CA SER A 41 -12.80 -3.96 24.15
C SER A 41 -12.39 -2.75 23.32
N LYS A 42 -12.16 -1.61 24.00
CA LYS A 42 -11.75 -0.33 23.38
C LYS A 42 -10.40 0.17 23.93
N PRO A 43 -9.28 -0.49 23.59
CA PRO A 43 -7.99 -0.21 24.25
C PRO A 43 -7.40 1.16 23.91
N LEU A 44 -7.77 1.77 22.76
CA LEU A 44 -7.29 3.11 22.38
C LEU A 44 -8.04 4.27 23.08
N ARG A 45 -9.05 3.96 23.91
CA ARG A 45 -9.81 4.94 24.71
C ARG A 45 -10.39 6.09 23.90
N GLY A 46 -10.95 5.79 22.72
CA GLY A 46 -11.60 6.78 21.85
C GLY A 46 -10.65 7.50 20.88
N ARG A 47 -9.33 7.28 20.94
CA ARG A 47 -8.43 7.74 19.88
C ARG A 47 -8.74 6.99 18.58
N GLN A 48 -8.77 7.73 17.47
CA GLN A 48 -9.03 7.18 16.14
C GLN A 48 -7.79 6.59 15.50
N ALA A 49 -6.62 7.16 15.80
CA ALA A 49 -5.36 6.67 15.30
C ALA A 49 -4.22 7.05 16.24
N ILE A 50 -3.12 6.31 16.13
CA ILE A 50 -1.82 6.60 16.72
C ILE A 50 -0.82 6.45 15.59
N VAL A 51 -0.03 7.49 15.33
CA VAL A 51 0.92 7.53 14.22
C VAL A 51 2.30 7.85 14.78
N ASP A 52 3.25 6.98 14.51
CA ASP A 52 4.67 7.20 14.73
C ASP A 52 5.35 7.37 13.36
N ALA A 53 5.50 8.63 12.95
CA ALA A 53 6.09 8.97 11.67
C ALA A 53 7.58 8.62 11.59
N ASN A 54 8.30 8.67 12.72
CA ASN A 54 9.73 8.36 12.77
C ASN A 54 9.97 6.88 12.49
N ASN A 55 9.14 6.02 13.09
CA ASN A 55 9.20 4.58 12.90
C ASN A 55 8.31 4.08 11.76
N LYS A 56 7.62 4.97 11.04
CA LYS A 56 6.68 4.65 9.94
C LYS A 56 5.68 3.55 10.33
N THR A 57 5.16 3.66 11.54
CA THR A 57 4.23 2.70 12.14
C THR A 57 2.97 3.44 12.58
N ALA A 58 1.81 2.82 12.40
CA ALA A 58 0.54 3.40 12.81
C ALA A 58 -0.43 2.33 13.32
N ILE A 59 -1.38 2.75 14.15
CA ILE A 59 -2.57 1.99 14.54
C ILE A 59 -3.78 2.86 14.25
N ILE A 60 -4.80 2.30 13.61
CA ILE A 60 -6.05 2.97 13.26
C ILE A 60 -7.19 2.16 13.88
N ASP A 61 -8.11 2.82 14.59
CA ASP A 61 -9.36 2.22 15.06
C ASP A 61 -10.51 2.59 14.11
N TYR A 62 -10.87 1.66 13.23
CA TYR A 62 -11.93 1.87 12.25
C TYR A 62 -13.30 2.09 12.90
N ILE A 63 -13.59 1.47 14.05
CA ILE A 63 -14.87 1.67 14.75
C ILE A 63 -14.91 3.06 15.38
N SER A 64 -13.78 3.57 15.88
CA SER A 64 -13.71 4.94 16.40
C SER A 64 -13.90 6.00 15.31
N ILE A 65 -13.48 5.71 14.07
CA ILE A 65 -13.66 6.59 12.90
C ILE A 65 -15.09 6.48 12.34
N GLN A 66 -15.59 5.26 12.17
CA GLN A 66 -16.93 4.96 11.67
C GLN A 66 -17.67 4.07 12.67
N PRO A 67 -18.35 4.67 13.67
CA PRO A 67 -19.08 3.92 14.69
C PRO A 67 -20.22 3.05 14.16
N ARG A 68 -20.64 3.23 12.90
CA ARG A 68 -21.64 2.37 12.26
C ARG A 68 -21.11 1.00 11.88
N LEU A 69 -19.79 0.78 11.87
CA LEU A 69 -19.19 -0.53 11.55
C LEU A 69 -19.47 -1.58 12.64
N SER A 70 -19.65 -1.17 13.90
CA SER A 70 -20.02 -2.05 15.01
C SER A 70 -20.53 -1.22 16.19
N ALA A 71 -21.49 -1.76 16.93
CA ALA A 71 -22.03 -1.13 18.13
C ALA A 71 -21.06 -1.16 19.34
N SER A 72 -20.09 -2.08 19.34
CA SER A 72 -19.17 -2.30 20.48
C SER A 72 -17.76 -2.69 20.04
N GLY A 73 -16.82 -2.59 20.97
CA GLY A 73 -15.43 -2.97 20.74
C GLY A 73 -14.65 -2.00 19.86
N SER A 74 -13.55 -2.49 19.29
CA SER A 74 -12.64 -1.76 18.40
C SER A 74 -12.21 -2.66 17.24
N HIS A 75 -11.90 -2.05 16.09
CA HIS A 75 -11.27 -2.76 14.98
C HIS A 75 -9.96 -2.05 14.68
N LEU A 76 -8.87 -2.61 15.19
CA LEU A 76 -7.55 -2.01 15.05
C LEU A 76 -6.85 -2.57 13.82
N SER A 77 -6.42 -1.65 12.96
CA SER A 77 -5.48 -1.90 11.87
C SER A 77 -4.14 -1.31 12.27
N ALA A 78 -3.16 -2.17 12.54
CA ALA A 78 -1.80 -1.77 12.82
C ALA A 78 -0.91 -2.08 11.61
N ILE A 79 -0.05 -1.13 11.24
CA ILE A 79 0.82 -1.23 10.07
C ILE A 79 2.21 -0.70 10.38
N SER A 80 3.25 -1.38 9.90
CA SER A 80 4.62 -0.87 9.85
C SER A 80 5.16 -0.98 8.43
N VAL A 81 5.64 0.14 7.88
CA VAL A 81 6.00 0.29 6.46
C VAL A 81 7.51 0.45 6.28
N GLY A 82 8.06 -0.25 5.28
CA GLY A 82 9.44 -0.10 4.83
C GLY A 82 10.45 -0.74 5.77
N GLY A 83 11.69 -0.24 5.69
CA GLY A 83 12.76 -0.54 6.63
C GLY A 83 13.50 -1.86 6.39
N LEU A 84 13.13 -2.64 5.36
CA LEU A 84 13.93 -3.79 4.92
C LEU A 84 15.01 -3.36 3.93
N GLU A 85 16.02 -4.22 3.75
CA GLU A 85 17.10 -4.00 2.79
C GLU A 85 16.55 -3.73 1.38
N GLY A 86 17.01 -2.65 0.74
CA GLY A 86 16.62 -2.25 -0.61
C GLY A 86 15.30 -1.48 -0.73
N GLU A 87 14.52 -1.33 0.36
CA GLU A 87 13.27 -0.57 0.34
C GLU A 87 13.50 0.94 0.58
N GLU A 88 14.49 1.28 1.41
CA GLU A 88 14.80 2.65 1.84
C GLU A 88 16.32 2.87 1.93
N GLU A 89 16.76 4.10 2.19
CA GLU A 89 18.18 4.40 2.42
C GLU A 89 18.69 3.79 3.74
N ILE A 90 17.81 3.67 4.73
CA ILE A 90 18.12 3.15 6.06
C ILE A 90 17.39 1.83 6.28
N THR A 91 18.16 0.75 6.40
CA THR A 91 17.65 -0.55 6.86
C THR A 91 17.39 -0.48 8.36
N ARG A 92 16.14 -0.69 8.77
CA ARG A 92 15.68 -0.69 10.17
C ARG A 92 15.43 -2.08 10.71
N PHE A 93 15.06 -3.01 9.84
CA PHE A 93 14.74 -4.39 10.19
C PHE A 93 15.56 -5.33 9.31
N SER A 94 16.13 -6.37 9.93
CA SER A 94 16.84 -7.44 9.24
C SER A 94 15.90 -8.39 8.50
N SER A 95 14.63 -8.50 8.93
CA SER A 95 13.64 -9.38 8.33
C SER A 95 12.19 -8.87 8.49
N LYS A 96 11.27 -9.45 7.72
CA LYS A 96 9.83 -9.13 7.83
C LYS A 96 9.23 -9.61 9.15
N GLU A 97 9.81 -10.67 9.71
CA GLU A 97 9.48 -11.24 11.01
C GLU A 97 9.87 -10.26 12.13
N GLU A 98 11.08 -9.69 12.08
CA GLU A 98 11.52 -8.66 13.03
C GLU A 98 10.63 -7.42 12.97
N ARG A 99 10.26 -6.96 11.76
CA ARG A 99 9.29 -5.86 11.60
C ARG A 99 7.92 -6.19 12.19
N MET A 100 7.46 -7.44 12.07
CA MET A 100 6.19 -7.89 12.67
C MET A 100 6.29 -7.90 14.21
N GLU A 101 7.39 -8.39 14.77
CA GLU A 101 7.62 -8.36 16.21
C GLU A 101 7.66 -6.93 16.76
N ASP A 102 8.29 -6.01 16.04
CA ASP A 102 8.29 -4.58 16.40
C ASP A 102 6.89 -3.97 16.35
N LEU A 103 6.11 -4.28 15.31
CA LEU A 103 4.70 -3.87 15.20
C LEU A 103 3.85 -4.41 16.35
N GLU A 104 4.10 -5.65 16.79
CA GLU A 104 3.43 -6.22 17.97
C GLU A 104 3.80 -5.48 19.26
N LYS A 105 5.09 -5.16 19.46
CA LYS A 105 5.55 -4.36 20.61
C LYS A 105 4.92 -2.97 20.61
N PHE A 106 4.80 -2.34 19.44
CA PHE A 106 4.12 -1.06 19.29
C PHE A 106 2.64 -1.17 19.68
N LEU A 107 1.94 -2.20 19.20
CA LEU A 107 0.54 -2.45 19.55
C LEU A 107 0.37 -2.72 21.05
N ASP A 108 1.31 -3.44 21.68
CA ASP A 108 1.31 -3.68 23.13
C ASP A 108 1.46 -2.41 23.96
N ALA A 109 2.37 -1.54 23.54
CA ALA A 109 2.60 -0.25 24.19
C ALA A 109 1.38 0.67 24.08
N GLN A 110 0.71 0.68 22.92
CA GLN A 110 -0.38 1.61 22.64
C GLN A 110 -1.77 1.10 23.03
N ALA A 111 -1.98 -0.22 23.00
CA ALA A 111 -3.26 -0.89 23.21
C ALA A 111 -3.17 -1.98 24.30
N SER A 112 -2.63 -1.63 25.48
CA SER A 112 -2.39 -2.57 26.59
C SER A 112 -3.56 -3.54 26.84
N GLY A 113 -3.25 -4.84 26.85
CA GLY A 113 -4.21 -5.91 27.14
C GLY A 113 -5.04 -6.38 25.93
N TRP A 114 -4.88 -5.78 24.75
CA TRP A 114 -5.65 -6.12 23.54
C TRP A 114 -5.70 -7.62 23.23
N ARG A 115 -4.60 -8.36 23.48
CA ARG A 115 -4.53 -9.81 23.22
C ARG A 115 -5.58 -10.64 23.96
N LYS A 116 -6.07 -10.17 25.11
CA LYS A 116 -7.10 -10.86 25.91
C LYS A 116 -8.52 -10.64 25.36
N HIS A 117 -8.66 -9.74 24.40
CA HIS A 117 -9.93 -9.23 23.90
C HIS A 117 -10.13 -9.51 22.40
N ILE A 118 -9.28 -10.36 21.81
CA ILE A 118 -9.34 -10.69 20.38
C ILE A 118 -10.58 -11.54 20.10
N VAL A 119 -11.44 -11.01 19.22
CA VAL A 119 -12.57 -11.74 18.62
C VAL A 119 -12.17 -12.29 17.25
N THR A 120 -11.46 -11.49 16.46
CA THR A 120 -10.94 -11.88 15.14
C THR A 120 -9.54 -11.31 14.93
N GLN A 121 -8.74 -12.00 14.13
CA GLN A 121 -7.37 -11.60 13.87
C GLN A 121 -6.92 -12.04 12.48
N LEU A 122 -6.20 -11.15 11.81
CA LEU A 122 -5.45 -11.40 10.58
C LEU A 122 -4.05 -10.80 10.72
N ARG A 123 -3.04 -11.55 10.28
CA ARG A 123 -1.64 -11.12 10.26
C ARG A 123 -1.07 -11.31 8.87
N GLN A 124 -0.33 -10.31 8.40
CA GLN A 124 0.40 -10.37 7.14
C GLN A 124 1.78 -9.73 7.34
N GLU A 125 2.84 -10.54 7.32
CA GLU A 125 4.22 -10.06 7.48
C GLU A 125 4.71 -9.25 6.29
N LYS A 126 4.09 -9.44 5.12
CA LYS A 126 4.52 -8.78 3.89
C LYS A 126 3.35 -8.55 2.95
N ILE A 127 2.93 -7.29 2.87
CA ILE A 127 2.18 -6.77 1.73
C ILE A 127 3.10 -5.89 0.88
N THR A 128 2.90 -5.88 -0.44
CA THR A 128 3.69 -5.00 -1.31
C THR A 128 2.95 -3.68 -1.52
N ILE A 129 3.63 -2.57 -1.28
CA ILE A 129 3.18 -1.21 -1.53
C ILE A 129 3.96 -0.69 -2.73
N HIS A 130 3.28 -0.62 -3.87
CA HIS A 130 3.89 -0.23 -5.15
C HIS A 130 3.89 1.30 -5.38
N GLU A 131 3.74 2.07 -4.32
CA GLU A 131 3.39 3.48 -4.37
C GLU A 131 4.48 4.35 -3.75
N SER A 132 5.67 4.33 -4.34
CA SER A 132 6.69 5.35 -4.05
C SER A 132 6.41 6.56 -4.96
N PRO A 133 6.15 7.76 -4.40
CA PRO A 133 5.94 8.97 -5.21
C PRO A 133 7.11 9.25 -6.16
N ASP A 134 8.33 8.94 -5.70
CA ASP A 134 9.58 9.29 -6.40
C ASP A 134 9.90 8.37 -7.59
N ASN A 135 9.19 7.25 -7.74
CA ASN A 135 9.53 6.21 -8.71
C ASN A 135 8.31 5.65 -9.45
N ARG A 136 7.40 6.55 -9.81
CA ARG A 136 6.23 6.26 -10.65
C ARG A 136 6.64 6.16 -12.11
N ILE A 137 5.84 5.46 -12.89
CA ILE A 137 6.10 5.31 -14.33
C ILE A 137 5.16 6.20 -15.15
N ASP A 138 5.62 6.66 -16.31
CA ASP A 138 4.74 7.37 -17.25
C ASP A 138 3.65 6.42 -17.78
N GLY A 139 2.39 6.83 -17.61
CA GLY A 139 1.20 6.07 -18.01
C GLY A 139 1.06 5.89 -19.53
N PHE A 140 1.72 6.74 -20.32
CA PHE A 140 1.69 6.71 -21.78
C PHE A 140 2.85 5.95 -22.41
N SER A 141 3.72 5.34 -21.58
CA SER A 141 4.93 4.66 -22.05
C SER A 141 4.69 3.48 -23.01
N PHE A 142 3.46 3.10 -23.33
CA PHE A 142 3.12 2.07 -24.34
C PHE A 142 1.93 2.49 -25.22
N SER A 143 1.64 3.79 -25.30
CA SER A 143 0.45 4.29 -26.01
C SER A 143 0.51 4.02 -27.51
N ASP A 144 1.72 3.95 -28.08
CA ASP A 144 1.98 3.53 -29.47
C ASP A 144 1.53 2.09 -29.75
N LEU A 145 1.49 1.23 -28.73
CA LEU A 145 0.93 -0.11 -28.83
C LEU A 145 -0.59 -0.14 -28.59
N GLY A 146 -1.23 1.02 -28.41
CA GLY A 146 -2.63 1.14 -28.00
C GLY A 146 -2.87 0.83 -26.53
N ILE A 147 -1.83 0.88 -25.68
CA ILE A 147 -1.92 0.52 -24.25
C ILE A 147 -1.62 1.75 -23.39
N ILE A 148 -2.56 2.12 -22.53
CA ILE A 148 -2.35 3.15 -21.49
C ILE A 148 -2.37 2.50 -20.12
N LEU A 149 -1.42 2.84 -19.26
CA LEU A 149 -1.31 2.33 -17.90
C LEU A 149 -2.06 3.25 -16.92
N ALA A 150 -2.69 2.65 -15.91
CA ALA A 150 -3.43 3.37 -14.88
C ALA A 150 -3.28 2.68 -13.52
N GLY A 151 -3.32 3.46 -12.46
CA GLY A 151 -3.14 3.02 -11.09
C GLY A 151 -2.28 4.00 -10.30
N SER A 152 -2.24 3.82 -8.99
CA SER A 152 -1.48 4.67 -8.05
C SER A 152 0.05 4.66 -8.26
N TRP A 153 0.55 3.68 -9.01
CA TRP A 153 1.95 3.47 -9.40
C TRP A 153 2.35 4.19 -10.71
N VAL A 154 1.40 4.86 -11.37
CA VAL A 154 1.61 5.69 -12.56
C VAL A 154 1.81 7.15 -12.16
N GLU A 155 2.60 7.91 -12.90
CA GLU A 155 2.87 9.34 -12.65
C GLU A 155 1.57 10.15 -12.52
N ASN A 156 1.47 10.91 -11.43
CA ASN A 156 0.41 11.86 -11.14
C ASN A 156 0.76 12.69 -9.88
N ASP A 157 0.01 13.76 -9.62
CA ASP A 157 0.21 14.66 -8.47
C ASP A 157 -0.45 14.19 -7.16
N TYR A 158 -1.20 13.08 -7.19
CA TYR A 158 -1.98 12.55 -6.06
C TYR A 158 -1.28 11.33 -5.44
N ILE A 159 -1.83 10.75 -4.37
CA ILE A 159 -1.31 9.51 -3.76
C ILE A 159 -2.43 8.51 -3.51
N LEU A 160 -2.10 7.23 -3.29
CA LEU A 160 -3.07 6.22 -2.88
C LEU A 160 -4.27 6.13 -3.84
N SER A 161 -5.48 6.05 -3.29
CA SER A 161 -6.71 5.92 -4.06
C SER A 161 -6.96 7.10 -4.99
N ASP A 162 -6.57 8.33 -4.61
CA ASP A 162 -6.76 9.52 -5.45
C ASP A 162 -5.87 9.45 -6.70
N ALA A 163 -4.64 8.96 -6.56
CA ALA A 163 -3.74 8.67 -7.67
C ALA A 163 -4.34 7.65 -8.65
N ALA A 164 -4.94 6.57 -8.12
CA ALA A 164 -5.60 5.56 -8.94
C ALA A 164 -6.81 6.12 -9.69
N VAL A 165 -7.64 6.94 -9.04
CA VAL A 165 -8.80 7.59 -9.66
C VAL A 165 -8.36 8.57 -10.75
N HIS A 166 -7.38 9.43 -10.44
CA HIS A 166 -6.89 10.42 -11.38
C HIS A 166 -6.28 9.77 -12.63
N SER A 167 -5.33 8.84 -12.45
CA SER A 167 -4.70 8.13 -13.56
C SER A 167 -5.71 7.36 -14.41
N GLY A 168 -6.72 6.72 -13.80
CA GLY A 168 -7.81 6.06 -14.51
C GLY A 168 -8.61 7.02 -15.39
N ARG A 169 -8.93 8.22 -14.89
CA ARG A 169 -9.62 9.27 -15.67
C ARG A 169 -8.77 9.75 -16.84
N ILE A 170 -7.46 9.97 -16.62
CA ILE A 170 -6.52 10.39 -17.68
C ILE A 170 -6.41 9.32 -18.76
N ALA A 171 -6.30 8.04 -18.39
CA ALA A 171 -6.26 6.93 -19.34
C ALA A 171 -7.56 6.84 -20.16
N GLY A 172 -8.72 6.92 -19.50
CA GLY A 172 -10.02 6.89 -20.18
C GLY A 172 -10.22 8.03 -21.19
N LYS A 173 -9.76 9.24 -20.87
CA LYS A 173 -9.82 10.39 -21.80
C LYS A 173 -8.96 10.23 -23.06
N ASN A 174 -7.89 9.44 -22.98
CA ASN A 174 -6.89 9.36 -24.05
C ASN A 174 -6.84 8.02 -24.78
N ILE A 175 -7.62 7.02 -24.35
CA ILE A 175 -7.59 5.68 -24.97
C ILE A 175 -7.95 5.69 -26.46
N ALA A 176 -8.91 6.51 -26.87
CA ALA A 176 -9.28 6.64 -28.29
C ALA A 176 -8.09 7.12 -29.14
N LYS A 177 -7.31 8.08 -28.63
CA LYS A 177 -6.12 8.59 -29.32
C LYS A 177 -5.05 7.50 -29.46
N ALA A 178 -4.83 6.71 -28.42
CA ALA A 178 -3.87 5.61 -28.45
C ALA A 178 -4.25 4.51 -29.46
N ILE A 179 -5.55 4.28 -29.68
CA ILE A 179 -6.02 3.30 -30.67
C ILE A 179 -5.79 3.79 -32.11
N HIS A 180 -5.92 5.09 -32.36
CA HIS A 180 -5.76 5.68 -33.69
C HIS A 180 -4.29 5.89 -34.13
N HIS A 181 -3.32 5.55 -33.28
CA HIS A 181 -1.89 5.53 -33.63
C HIS A 181 -1.39 4.16 -34.11
N ARG A 182 -2.27 3.15 -34.20
CA ARG A 182 -2.02 1.89 -34.92
C ARG A 182 -2.41 2.01 -36.39
#